data_AF-A0AAU9L027-F1
#
_entry.id   AF-A0AAU9L027-F1
#
_cell.length_a   1.000
_cell.length_b   1.000
_cell.length_c   1.000
_cell.angle_alpha   90.00
_cell.angle_beta   90.00
_cell.angle_gamma   90.00
#
_symmetry.space_group_name_H-M   'P 1'
#
loop_
_entity.id
_entity.type
_entity.pdbx_description
1 polymer ?
#
loop_
_entity_poly.entity_id
_entity_poly.type
_entity_poly.pdbx_seq_one_letter_code
_entity_poly.pdbx_strand_id
1 'polypeptide(L)'
;MGRKTWESLPAKVRPLPKRYSVVLTRNTSYKESVSNNVGVAASFYEALELVQQQGSKVDQVFVIGGSAVYAEALAYREQLMQSYRVVAESEILKENGVKFQFMEWERKNKELEDVETTVLVDKTTPHEEMQYLNLIRTILTQGAKRDDRTGTGTLSVFGAQMRFSLRSNVFPLLTTKRVFWRGVAEELLWFISGNTNAHALQQKDIHIWDGNGSREYLDSRGLQSREVGDLGPVYGFQWRHFGAKYTDMHADYTGQGVDQLAEVIHKLRTNPSDRRIVLSAWNPADLNEMALHMFCQFYVANGELSCQMYQRSADMGFGVPFNIASYALLTRLVAQVVGLKPGEFIHVIGDAHIYLNHEEPLIKQLTRTPRPFPTLHVNPEKIASIDDFTFEDFEVRNYHPHGAIKMTMSV
;
A
#
# COMPACT_ATOMS: atom_id res chain seq x y z
N MET A 1 -14.26 -19.61 -21.69
CA MET A 1 -15.61 -19.15 -22.09
C MET A 1 -16.55 -19.18 -20.89
N GLY A 2 -17.65 -18.44 -20.87
CA GLY A 2 -18.62 -18.48 -19.77
C GLY A 2 -19.56 -19.70 -19.85
N ARG A 3 -20.17 -20.09 -18.72
CA ARG A 3 -21.09 -21.25 -18.64
C ARG A 3 -22.20 -21.23 -19.70
N LYS A 4 -22.88 -20.09 -19.88
CA LYS A 4 -23.97 -19.98 -20.87
C LYS A 4 -23.46 -20.18 -22.31
N THR A 5 -22.27 -19.70 -22.61
CA THR A 5 -21.62 -19.93 -23.93
C THR A 5 -21.27 -21.41 -24.10
N TRP A 6 -20.71 -22.04 -23.07
CA TRP A 6 -20.48 -23.48 -23.06
C TRP A 6 -21.77 -24.30 -23.25
N GLU A 7 -22.85 -23.87 -22.62
CA GLU A 7 -24.18 -24.49 -22.72
C GLU A 7 -24.81 -24.32 -24.10
N SER A 8 -24.49 -23.24 -24.81
CA SER A 8 -24.98 -22.98 -26.17
C SER A 8 -24.26 -23.77 -27.26
N LEU A 9 -23.10 -24.37 -26.98
CA LEU A 9 -22.39 -25.19 -27.96
C LEU A 9 -23.16 -26.49 -28.24
N PRO A 10 -23.31 -26.92 -29.51
CA PRO A 10 -23.91 -28.21 -29.82
C PRO A 10 -23.17 -29.36 -29.11
N ALA A 11 -23.90 -30.32 -28.54
CA ALA A 11 -23.32 -31.40 -27.75
C ALA A 11 -22.21 -32.17 -28.50
N LYS A 12 -22.35 -32.34 -29.82
CA LYS A 12 -21.37 -33.02 -30.68
C LYS A 12 -20.00 -32.32 -30.81
N VAL A 13 -19.89 -31.05 -30.43
CA VAL A 13 -18.63 -30.27 -30.48
C VAL A 13 -18.19 -29.78 -29.10
N ARG A 14 -18.77 -30.34 -28.03
CA ARG A 14 -18.50 -29.96 -26.64
C ARG A 14 -17.92 -31.16 -25.87
N PRO A 15 -16.65 -31.14 -25.45
CA PRO A 15 -15.64 -30.08 -25.61
C PRO A 15 -15.21 -29.85 -27.05
N LEU A 16 -14.69 -28.66 -27.31
CA LEU A 16 -14.15 -28.30 -28.62
C LEU A 16 -12.95 -29.21 -28.98
N PRO A 17 -12.96 -29.88 -30.14
CA PRO A 17 -11.90 -30.82 -30.50
C PRO A 17 -10.52 -30.15 -30.54
N LYS A 18 -9.50 -30.91 -30.13
CA LYS A 18 -8.06 -30.54 -30.11
C LYS A 18 -7.73 -29.29 -29.29
N ARG A 19 -8.60 -28.90 -28.35
CA ARG A 19 -8.44 -27.70 -27.54
C ARG A 19 -8.69 -28.00 -26.07
N TYR A 20 -7.93 -27.36 -25.18
CA TYR A 20 -8.24 -27.33 -23.76
C TYR A 20 -9.29 -26.24 -23.52
N SER A 21 -10.47 -26.65 -23.03
CA SER A 21 -11.58 -25.72 -22.78
C SER A 21 -11.64 -25.37 -21.29
N VAL A 22 -11.80 -24.07 -20.98
CA VAL A 22 -12.06 -23.60 -19.61
C VAL A 22 -13.42 -22.90 -19.56
N VAL A 23 -14.26 -23.34 -18.62
CA VAL A 23 -15.62 -22.83 -18.39
C VAL A 23 -15.63 -21.96 -17.14
N LEU A 24 -15.98 -20.69 -17.31
CA LEU A 24 -16.11 -19.73 -16.21
C LEU A 24 -17.52 -19.79 -15.62
N THR A 25 -17.61 -20.11 -14.34
CA THR A 25 -18.86 -20.20 -13.58
C THR A 25 -18.59 -20.09 -12.08
N ARG A 26 -19.38 -19.30 -11.37
CA ARG A 26 -19.31 -19.22 -9.89
C ARG A 26 -19.83 -20.48 -9.20
N ASN A 27 -20.49 -21.38 -9.94
CA ASN A 27 -20.87 -22.68 -9.42
C ASN A 27 -19.69 -23.66 -9.56
N THR A 28 -18.96 -23.88 -8.48
CA THR A 28 -17.77 -24.74 -8.44
C THR A 28 -18.10 -26.23 -8.62
N SER A 29 -19.29 -26.67 -8.21
CA SER A 29 -19.75 -28.06 -8.43
C SER A 29 -19.97 -28.40 -9.91
N TYR A 30 -19.99 -27.40 -10.79
CA TYR A 30 -20.12 -27.60 -12.23
C TYR A 30 -18.97 -28.41 -12.83
N LYS A 31 -17.83 -28.53 -12.13
CA LYS A 31 -16.74 -29.43 -12.50
C LYS A 31 -17.19 -30.89 -12.62
N GLU A 32 -18.14 -31.32 -11.80
CA GLU A 32 -18.71 -32.68 -11.84
C GLU A 32 -19.58 -32.92 -13.08
N SER A 33 -20.05 -31.84 -13.72
CA SER A 33 -20.94 -31.89 -14.89
C SER A 33 -20.20 -31.84 -16.23
N VAL A 34 -18.86 -31.78 -16.22
CA VAL A 34 -18.03 -31.73 -17.42
C VAL A 34 -16.94 -32.80 -17.37
N SER A 35 -16.41 -33.17 -18.54
CA SER A 35 -15.32 -34.13 -18.62
C SER A 35 -14.04 -33.63 -17.96
N ASN A 36 -13.20 -34.55 -17.46
CA ASN A 36 -11.98 -34.20 -16.71
C ASN A 36 -10.99 -33.31 -17.48
N ASN A 37 -11.01 -33.38 -18.81
CA ASN A 37 -10.19 -32.57 -19.70
C ASN A 37 -10.73 -31.14 -19.95
N VAL A 38 -11.76 -30.72 -19.23
CA VAL A 38 -12.33 -29.37 -19.26
C VAL A 38 -12.06 -28.68 -17.92
N GLY A 39 -11.40 -27.53 -17.94
CA GLY A 39 -11.21 -26.68 -16.77
C GLY A 39 -12.52 -26.00 -16.36
N VAL A 40 -12.75 -25.83 -15.06
CA VAL A 40 -13.84 -25.02 -14.52
C VAL A 40 -13.22 -24.04 -13.55
N ALA A 41 -13.52 -22.76 -13.73
CA ALA A 41 -12.96 -21.67 -12.94
C ALA A 41 -14.07 -20.72 -12.47
N ALA A 42 -13.96 -20.23 -11.23
CA ALA A 42 -14.89 -19.26 -10.66
C ALA A 42 -14.63 -17.82 -11.11
N SER A 43 -13.44 -17.54 -11.66
CA SER A 43 -13.01 -16.22 -12.12
C SER A 43 -12.14 -16.30 -13.39
N PHE A 44 -11.92 -15.17 -14.05
CA PHE A 44 -10.99 -15.10 -15.19
C PHE A 44 -9.54 -15.33 -14.78
N TYR A 45 -9.16 -14.92 -13.57
CA TYR A 45 -7.82 -15.16 -13.03
C TYR A 45 -7.54 -16.66 -12.84
N GLU A 46 -8.43 -17.38 -12.18
CA GLU A 46 -8.33 -18.84 -12.02
C GLU A 46 -8.35 -19.56 -13.37
N ALA A 47 -9.09 -19.04 -14.35
CA ALA A 47 -9.07 -19.58 -15.71
C ALA A 47 -7.69 -19.45 -16.37
N LEU A 48 -6.95 -18.37 -16.10
CA LEU A 48 -5.57 -18.21 -16.58
C LEU A 48 -4.60 -19.16 -15.86
N GLU A 49 -4.75 -19.37 -14.55
CA GLU A 49 -3.93 -20.36 -13.81
C GLU A 49 -4.10 -21.78 -14.37
N LEU A 50 -5.35 -22.19 -14.63
CA LEU A 50 -5.65 -23.50 -15.22
C LEU A 50 -5.02 -23.67 -16.60
N VAL A 51 -4.92 -22.59 -17.38
CA VAL A 51 -4.25 -22.58 -18.68
C VAL A 51 -2.73 -22.65 -18.50
N GLN A 52 -2.16 -21.87 -17.59
CA GLN A 52 -0.72 -21.85 -17.30
C GLN A 52 -0.22 -23.21 -16.82
N GLN A 53 -1.01 -23.94 -16.03
CA GLN A 53 -0.73 -25.31 -15.59
C GLN A 53 -0.62 -26.32 -16.75
N GLN A 54 -1.16 -26.01 -17.93
CA GLN A 54 -0.98 -26.86 -19.11
C GLN A 54 0.42 -26.73 -19.73
N GLY A 55 1.19 -25.70 -19.36
CA GLY A 55 2.54 -25.46 -19.84
C GLY A 55 2.61 -25.39 -21.37
N SER A 56 3.59 -26.09 -21.96
CA SER A 56 3.82 -26.12 -23.41
C SER A 56 2.74 -26.82 -24.23
N LYS A 57 1.69 -27.39 -23.61
CA LYS A 57 0.56 -28.00 -24.33
C LYS A 57 -0.42 -26.96 -24.88
N VAL A 58 -0.35 -25.72 -24.40
CA VAL A 58 -1.17 -24.60 -24.88
C VAL A 58 -0.26 -23.58 -25.54
N ASP A 59 -0.47 -23.38 -26.84
CA ASP A 59 0.24 -22.38 -27.63
C ASP A 59 -0.46 -21.02 -27.53
N GLN A 60 -1.77 -21.00 -27.78
CA GLN A 60 -2.58 -19.77 -27.82
C GLN A 60 -3.84 -19.88 -26.97
N VAL A 61 -4.26 -18.74 -26.40
CA VAL A 61 -5.44 -18.63 -25.53
C VAL A 61 -6.50 -17.75 -26.19
N PHE A 62 -7.69 -18.32 -26.38
CA PHE A 62 -8.81 -17.62 -27.00
C PHE A 62 -9.95 -17.41 -26.00
N VAL A 63 -10.30 -16.15 -25.75
CA VAL A 63 -11.54 -15.80 -25.05
C VAL A 63 -12.67 -15.79 -26.08
N ILE A 64 -13.59 -16.76 -25.99
CA ILE A 64 -14.66 -16.93 -26.99
C ILE A 64 -16.05 -16.57 -26.45
N GLY A 65 -16.11 -15.71 -25.43
CA GLY A 65 -17.34 -15.17 -24.83
C GLY A 65 -17.78 -15.87 -23.55
N GLY A 66 -18.92 -15.51 -22.96
CA GLY A 66 -19.90 -14.50 -23.39
C GLY A 66 -19.60 -13.07 -22.92
N SER A 67 -20.59 -12.16 -23.02
CA SER A 67 -20.42 -10.72 -22.75
C SER A 67 -19.74 -10.40 -21.43
N ALA A 68 -20.09 -11.09 -20.33
CA ALA A 68 -19.44 -10.90 -19.03
C ALA A 68 -17.96 -11.33 -19.03
N VAL A 69 -17.63 -12.43 -19.72
CA VAL A 69 -16.24 -12.91 -19.85
C VAL A 69 -15.45 -11.98 -20.77
N TYR A 70 -16.07 -11.42 -21.81
CA TYR A 70 -15.44 -10.39 -22.62
C TYR A 70 -15.20 -9.11 -21.82
N ALA A 71 -16.16 -8.65 -21.02
CA ALA A 71 -15.98 -7.48 -20.17
C ALA A 71 -14.84 -7.68 -19.15
N GLU A 72 -14.79 -8.86 -18.53
CA GLU A 72 -13.71 -9.25 -17.60
C GLU A 72 -12.37 -9.31 -18.33
N ALA A 73 -12.29 -9.97 -19.50
CA ALA A 73 -11.08 -10.01 -20.32
C ALA A 73 -10.63 -8.63 -20.82
N LEU A 74 -11.57 -7.75 -21.16
CA LEU A 74 -11.30 -6.37 -21.58
C LEU A 74 -10.83 -5.49 -20.41
N ALA A 75 -11.22 -5.78 -19.18
CA ALA A 75 -10.62 -5.13 -18.00
C ALA A 75 -9.12 -5.45 -17.88
N TYR A 76 -8.67 -6.59 -18.42
CA TYR A 76 -7.25 -6.93 -18.56
C TYR A 76 -6.60 -6.35 -19.84
N ARG A 77 -7.35 -5.71 -20.76
CA ARG A 77 -6.84 -5.20 -22.04
C ARG A 77 -5.71 -4.19 -21.87
N GLU A 78 -5.84 -3.24 -20.94
CA GLU A 78 -4.76 -2.26 -20.69
C GLU A 78 -3.50 -2.93 -20.15
N GLN A 79 -3.65 -3.99 -19.35
CA GLN A 79 -2.54 -4.84 -18.87
C GLN A 79 -1.90 -5.66 -20.00
N LEU A 80 -2.68 -6.14 -20.96
CA LEU A 80 -2.19 -6.91 -22.11
C LEU A 80 -1.43 -6.01 -23.12
N MET A 81 -1.90 -4.78 -23.38
CA MET A 81 -1.23 -3.83 -24.28
C MET A 81 0.16 -3.38 -23.80
N GLN A 82 0.46 -3.56 -22.50
CA GLN A 82 1.80 -3.30 -21.97
C GLN A 82 2.81 -4.37 -22.43
N SER A 83 2.38 -5.63 -22.53
CA SER A 83 3.26 -6.79 -22.81
C SER A 83 3.19 -7.30 -24.25
N TYR A 84 2.15 -6.94 -24.99
CA TYR A 84 1.87 -7.37 -26.35
C TYR A 84 1.57 -6.15 -27.23
N ARG A 85 1.99 -6.19 -28.48
CA ARG A 85 1.59 -5.22 -29.50
C ARG A 85 0.69 -5.91 -30.51
N VAL A 86 -0.26 -5.16 -31.07
CA VAL A 86 -1.04 -5.63 -32.21
C VAL A 86 -0.10 -5.64 -33.41
N VAL A 87 0.00 -6.78 -34.09
CA VAL A 87 0.82 -6.95 -35.30
C VAL A 87 -0.01 -7.06 -36.56
N ALA A 88 -1.29 -7.40 -36.44
CA ALA A 88 -2.24 -7.32 -37.53
C ALA A 88 -3.65 -7.04 -37.00
N GLU A 89 -4.41 -6.28 -37.79
CA GLU A 89 -5.85 -6.13 -37.63
C GLU A 89 -6.51 -6.54 -38.95
N SER A 90 -7.55 -7.37 -38.89
CA SER A 90 -8.39 -7.60 -40.05
C SER A 90 -9.23 -6.37 -40.34
N GLU A 91 -9.79 -6.30 -41.55
CA GLU A 91 -10.91 -5.40 -41.81
C GLU A 91 -12.06 -5.64 -40.83
N ILE A 92 -12.86 -4.60 -40.57
CA ILE A 92 -14.08 -4.72 -39.76
C ILE A 92 -15.11 -5.49 -40.58
N LEU A 93 -15.35 -6.73 -40.17
CA LEU A 93 -16.35 -7.63 -40.75
C LEU A 93 -17.72 -7.36 -40.12
N LYS A 94 -18.78 -7.68 -40.85
CA LYS A 94 -20.16 -7.59 -40.37
C LYS A 94 -20.91 -8.86 -40.69
N GLU A 95 -21.41 -9.54 -39.66
CA GLU A 95 -22.24 -10.74 -39.80
C GLU A 95 -23.44 -10.61 -38.86
N ASN A 96 -24.66 -10.85 -39.39
CA ASN A 96 -25.92 -10.76 -38.63
C ASN A 96 -26.10 -9.45 -37.84
N GLY A 97 -25.66 -8.32 -38.40
CA GLY A 97 -25.78 -7.00 -37.76
C GLY A 97 -24.70 -6.70 -36.72
N VAL A 98 -23.82 -7.66 -36.39
CA VAL A 98 -22.71 -7.48 -35.45
C VAL A 98 -21.44 -7.15 -36.25
N LYS A 99 -20.79 -6.05 -35.88
CA LYS A 99 -19.46 -5.69 -36.41
C LYS A 99 -18.38 -6.30 -35.53
N PHE A 100 -17.38 -6.93 -36.13
CA PHE A 100 -16.24 -7.50 -35.42
C PHE A 100 -14.96 -7.40 -36.26
N GLN A 101 -13.80 -7.50 -35.60
CA GLN A 101 -12.50 -7.56 -36.26
C GLN A 101 -11.63 -8.60 -35.55
N PHE A 102 -10.71 -9.21 -36.28
CA PHE A 102 -9.68 -10.07 -35.73
C PHE A 102 -8.42 -9.25 -35.48
N MET A 103 -7.74 -9.52 -34.37
CA MET A 103 -6.47 -8.87 -34.02
C MET A 103 -5.45 -9.96 -33.71
N GLU A 104 -4.29 -9.88 -34.35
CA GLU A 104 -3.13 -10.71 -34.03
C GLU A 104 -2.19 -9.94 -33.12
N TRP A 105 -1.66 -10.64 -32.12
CA TRP A 105 -0.85 -10.06 -31.07
C TRP A 105 0.50 -10.76 -31.03
N GLU A 106 1.56 -9.97 -30.94
CA GLU A 106 2.92 -10.45 -30.72
C GLU A 106 3.42 -9.95 -29.38
N ARG A 107 4.09 -10.83 -28.63
CA ARG A 107 4.77 -10.44 -27.39
C ARG A 107 5.93 -9.51 -27.73
N LYS A 108 6.05 -8.38 -27.05
CA LYS A 108 7.20 -7.48 -27.26
C LYS A 108 8.48 -8.26 -26.86
N ASN A 109 9.38 -8.49 -27.82
CA ASN A 109 10.69 -9.11 -27.55
C ASN A 109 11.59 -8.10 -26.84
N LYS A 110 12.31 -8.55 -25.81
CA LYS A 110 13.35 -7.76 -25.13
C LYS A 110 14.54 -7.62 -26.08
N GLU A 111 14.67 -6.48 -26.74
CA GLU A 111 15.99 -5.99 -27.11
C GLU A 111 16.65 -5.40 -25.85
N LEU A 112 17.91 -5.78 -25.68
CA LEU A 112 18.80 -5.39 -24.59
C LEU A 112 19.15 -3.91 -24.75
N GLU A 113 18.35 -3.03 -24.16
CA GLU A 113 18.77 -1.67 -23.83
C GLU A 113 18.66 -1.48 -22.31
N ASP A 114 19.47 -0.56 -21.81
CA ASP A 114 20.19 -0.66 -20.54
C ASP A 114 19.35 -0.90 -19.27
N VAL A 115 20.01 -1.62 -18.36
CA VAL A 115 19.51 -2.07 -17.06
C VAL A 115 19.21 -0.88 -16.15
N GLU A 116 17.99 -0.35 -16.22
CA GLU A 116 17.30 0.12 -15.02
C GLU A 116 16.38 -1.00 -14.54
N THR A 117 16.72 -1.53 -13.37
CA THR A 117 16.03 -2.61 -12.66
C THR A 117 14.51 -2.39 -12.62
N THR A 118 13.80 -3.01 -13.55
CA THR A 118 12.37 -3.29 -13.42
C THR A 118 12.24 -4.63 -12.70
N VAL A 119 11.85 -4.59 -11.42
CA VAL A 119 11.37 -5.78 -10.69
C VAL A 119 10.40 -6.51 -11.60
N LEU A 120 10.70 -7.77 -11.86
CA LEU A 120 9.75 -8.72 -12.45
C LEU A 120 8.56 -8.78 -11.49
N VAL A 121 7.50 -8.03 -11.80
CA VAL A 121 6.22 -8.18 -11.11
C VAL A 121 5.70 -9.56 -11.50
N ASP A 122 5.80 -10.49 -10.56
CA ASP A 122 5.18 -11.80 -10.64
C ASP A 122 3.66 -11.64 -10.82
N LYS A 123 3.13 -12.02 -11.99
CA LYS A 123 1.74 -11.77 -12.40
C LYS A 123 0.73 -12.75 -11.79
N THR A 124 1.17 -13.67 -10.92
CA THR A 124 0.32 -14.54 -10.09
C THR A 124 0.14 -14.02 -8.66
N THR A 125 0.88 -12.99 -8.26
CA THR A 125 0.77 -12.40 -6.93
C THR A 125 -0.26 -11.25 -6.95
N PRO A 126 -1.35 -11.32 -6.15
CA PRO A 126 -2.30 -10.21 -6.04
C PRO A 126 -1.59 -8.90 -5.66
N HIS A 127 -2.00 -7.79 -6.29
CA HIS A 127 -1.43 -6.47 -6.01
C HIS A 127 -1.39 -6.18 -4.50
N GLU A 128 -0.25 -5.72 -3.97
CA GLU A 128 -0.03 -5.61 -2.52
C GLU A 128 -1.05 -4.70 -1.80
N GLU A 129 -1.59 -3.68 -2.48
CA GLU A 129 -2.73 -2.85 -1.97
C GLU A 129 -3.97 -3.68 -1.59
N MET A 130 -4.14 -4.89 -2.14
CA MET A 130 -5.23 -5.78 -1.76
C MET A 130 -5.15 -6.20 -0.29
N GLN A 131 -3.98 -6.17 0.36
CA GLN A 131 -3.87 -6.44 1.79
C GLN A 131 -4.64 -5.39 2.62
N TYR A 132 -4.50 -4.11 2.26
CA TYR A 132 -5.25 -3.02 2.89
C TYR A 132 -6.75 -3.13 2.62
N LEU A 133 -7.14 -3.38 1.36
CA LEU A 133 -8.56 -3.49 0.99
C LEU A 133 -9.22 -4.73 1.62
N ASN A 134 -8.51 -5.85 1.71
CA ASN A 134 -9.01 -7.05 2.36
C ASN A 134 -9.15 -6.84 3.86
N LEU A 135 -8.23 -6.12 4.52
CA LEU A 135 -8.37 -5.79 5.94
C LEU A 135 -9.60 -4.89 6.20
N ILE A 136 -9.88 -3.92 5.32
CA ILE A 136 -11.14 -3.15 5.38
C ILE A 136 -12.36 -4.07 5.27
N ARG A 137 -12.38 -4.99 4.29
CA ARG A 137 -13.48 -5.94 4.12
C ARG A 137 -13.67 -6.80 5.37
N THR A 138 -12.59 -7.30 5.95
CA THR A 138 -12.62 -8.08 7.20
C THR A 138 -13.22 -7.27 8.34
N ILE A 139 -12.79 -6.02 8.54
CA ILE A 139 -13.35 -5.16 9.62
C ILE A 139 -14.83 -4.88 9.39
N LEU A 140 -15.25 -4.54 8.17
CA LEU A 140 -16.66 -4.26 7.87
C LEU A 140 -17.58 -5.48 8.06
N THR A 141 -17.07 -6.69 7.85
CA THR A 141 -17.89 -7.92 7.87
C THR A 141 -17.79 -8.71 9.18
N GLN A 142 -16.65 -8.63 9.86
CA GLN A 142 -16.34 -9.43 11.05
C GLN A 142 -15.93 -8.57 12.25
N GLY A 143 -15.76 -7.26 12.08
CA GLY A 143 -15.30 -6.37 13.12
C GLY A 143 -16.30 -6.26 14.27
N ALA A 144 -15.78 -6.29 15.49
CA ALA A 144 -16.57 -6.03 16.68
C ALA A 144 -16.89 -4.54 16.76
N LYS A 145 -18.17 -4.21 16.94
CA LYS A 145 -18.61 -2.84 17.24
C LYS A 145 -18.16 -2.46 18.65
N ARG A 146 -17.51 -1.30 18.78
CA ARG A 146 -17.00 -0.78 20.05
C ARG A 146 -17.28 0.71 20.17
N ASP A 147 -17.55 1.14 21.38
CA ASP A 147 -17.48 2.56 21.73
C ASP A 147 -16.01 3.02 21.70
N ASP A 148 -15.80 4.31 21.48
CA ASP A 148 -14.47 4.90 21.40
C ASP A 148 -14.43 6.27 22.07
N ARG A 149 -13.21 6.77 22.34
CA ARG A 149 -13.01 8.02 23.08
C ARG A 149 -13.58 9.27 22.39
N THR A 150 -13.77 9.24 21.07
CA THR A 150 -14.31 10.37 20.29
C THR A 150 -15.84 10.36 20.26
N GLY A 151 -16.48 9.29 20.75
CA GLY A 151 -17.93 9.12 20.73
C GLY A 151 -18.52 8.76 19.35
N THR A 152 -17.68 8.47 18.35
CA THR A 152 -18.15 8.10 16.99
C THR A 152 -18.54 6.62 16.91
N GLY A 153 -17.90 5.77 17.70
CA GLY A 153 -17.93 4.33 17.59
C GLY A 153 -17.02 3.80 16.47
N THR A 154 -16.64 2.54 16.60
CA THR A 154 -15.78 1.84 15.62
C THR A 154 -16.25 0.42 15.35
N LEU A 155 -15.92 -0.11 14.18
CA LEU A 155 -15.78 -1.53 13.91
C LEU A 155 -14.30 -1.88 13.99
N SER A 156 -13.92 -2.94 14.72
CA SER A 156 -12.50 -3.27 14.92
C SER A 156 -12.20 -4.76 14.89
N VAL A 157 -10.98 -5.09 14.47
CA VAL A 157 -10.35 -6.40 14.69
C VAL A 157 -9.01 -6.20 15.40
N PHE A 158 -8.59 -7.19 16.17
CA PHE A 158 -7.35 -7.11 16.94
C PHE A 158 -6.29 -8.04 16.37
N GLY A 159 -5.13 -7.48 16.03
CA GLY A 159 -4.03 -8.20 15.39
C GLY A 159 -4.21 -8.30 13.88
N ALA A 160 -3.44 -7.51 13.13
CA ALA A 160 -3.35 -7.62 11.67
C ALA A 160 -1.91 -7.37 11.19
N GLN A 161 -1.61 -7.82 9.97
CA GLN A 161 -0.33 -7.56 9.33
C GLN A 161 -0.51 -7.30 7.84
N MET A 162 0.26 -6.35 7.30
CA MET A 162 0.42 -6.10 5.87
C MET A 162 1.92 -5.99 5.53
N ARG A 163 2.30 -6.37 4.32
CA ARG A 163 3.70 -6.36 3.84
C ARG A 163 3.79 -5.68 2.48
N PHE A 164 4.73 -4.78 2.30
CA PHE A 164 4.88 -4.00 1.07
C PHE A 164 6.32 -4.04 0.59
N SER A 165 6.53 -4.41 -0.67
CA SER A 165 7.84 -4.39 -1.29
C SER A 165 8.29 -2.96 -1.56
N LEU A 166 9.55 -2.68 -1.27
CA LEU A 166 10.23 -1.42 -1.61
C LEU A 166 11.29 -1.63 -2.71
N ARG A 167 11.36 -2.84 -3.27
CA ARG A 167 12.37 -3.19 -4.28
C ARG A 167 12.06 -2.50 -5.62
N SER A 168 13.10 -2.20 -6.39
CA SER A 168 13.01 -1.47 -7.68
C SER A 168 12.12 -0.23 -7.62
N ASN A 169 12.36 0.61 -6.62
CA ASN A 169 11.70 1.89 -6.44
C ASN A 169 10.17 1.86 -6.24
N VAL A 170 9.55 0.67 -6.14
CA VAL A 170 8.11 0.55 -5.82
C VAL A 170 7.81 1.26 -4.51
N PHE A 171 6.85 2.18 -4.54
CA PHE A 171 6.47 2.94 -3.36
C PHE A 171 5.01 2.67 -3.03
N PRO A 172 4.68 2.08 -1.86
CA PRO A 172 3.32 1.68 -1.50
C PRO A 172 2.44 2.87 -1.11
N LEU A 173 2.23 3.76 -2.08
CA LEU A 173 1.31 4.89 -2.01
C LEU A 173 -0.02 4.45 -2.63
N LEU A 174 -1.04 4.28 -1.78
CA LEU A 174 -2.31 3.69 -2.19
C LEU A 174 -2.92 4.41 -3.39
N THR A 175 -3.53 3.63 -4.28
CA THR A 175 -4.05 4.12 -5.56
C THR A 175 -5.57 4.12 -5.61
N THR A 176 -6.24 3.32 -4.79
CA THR A 176 -7.72 3.32 -4.69
C THR A 176 -8.28 4.59 -4.08
N LYS A 177 -7.44 5.44 -3.47
CA LYS A 177 -7.75 6.79 -3.01
C LYS A 177 -6.47 7.62 -3.06
N ARG A 178 -6.54 8.86 -3.55
CA ARG A 178 -5.40 9.79 -3.50
C ARG A 178 -4.96 10.02 -2.04
N VAL A 179 -3.68 9.77 -1.77
CA VAL A 179 -3.01 10.02 -0.50
C VAL A 179 -2.31 11.39 -0.56
N PHE A 180 -2.32 12.12 0.55
CA PHE A 180 -1.68 13.44 0.65
C PHE A 180 -0.15 13.30 0.81
N TRP A 181 0.54 12.99 -0.30
CA TRP A 181 1.98 12.72 -0.34
C TRP A 181 2.84 13.83 0.30
N ARG A 182 2.56 15.09 -0.02
CA ARG A 182 3.32 16.22 0.55
C ARG A 182 3.24 16.24 2.08
N GLY A 183 2.05 16.01 2.63
CA GLY A 183 1.87 15.84 4.07
C GLY A 183 2.71 14.70 4.64
N VAL A 184 2.72 13.54 3.98
CA VAL A 184 3.49 12.35 4.43
C VAL A 184 4.98 12.66 4.54
N ALA A 185 5.56 13.23 3.48
CA ALA A 185 6.99 13.49 3.43
C ALA A 185 7.41 14.56 4.45
N GLU A 186 6.67 15.67 4.52
CA GLU A 186 6.98 16.78 5.40
C GLU A 186 6.77 16.45 6.88
N GLU A 187 5.75 15.64 7.22
CA GLU A 187 5.59 15.11 8.57
C GLU A 187 6.75 14.21 8.96
N LEU A 188 7.20 13.33 8.05
CA LEU A 188 8.34 12.47 8.35
C LEU A 188 9.62 13.29 8.57
N LEU A 189 9.89 14.30 7.74
CA LEU A 189 11.03 15.20 7.94
C LEU A 189 10.92 15.95 9.27
N TRP A 190 9.71 16.37 9.65
CA TRP A 190 9.44 16.97 10.96
C TRP A 190 9.73 16.00 12.11
N PHE A 191 9.32 14.73 12.02
CA PHE A 191 9.70 13.69 13.00
C PHE A 191 11.21 13.46 13.04
N ILE A 192 11.87 13.34 11.88
CA ILE A 192 13.32 13.16 11.80
C ILE A 192 14.01 14.30 12.54
N SER A 193 13.60 15.55 12.33
CA SER A 193 14.21 16.72 12.97
C SER A 193 14.02 16.82 14.50
N GLY A 194 13.21 15.95 15.11
CA GLY A 194 12.92 16.03 16.55
C GLY A 194 11.88 17.09 16.93
N ASN A 195 11.30 17.78 15.94
CA ASN A 195 10.41 18.91 16.15
C ASN A 195 9.06 18.48 16.75
N THR A 196 8.49 19.32 17.63
CA THR A 196 7.21 19.11 18.32
C THR A 196 6.23 20.27 18.13
N ASN A 197 6.65 21.30 17.38
CA ASN A 197 5.87 22.48 17.03
C ASN A 197 5.05 22.24 15.75
N ALA A 198 3.72 22.13 15.89
CA ALA A 198 2.81 21.96 14.76
C ALA A 198 2.80 23.17 13.80
N HIS A 199 3.17 24.36 14.25
CA HIS A 199 3.24 25.55 13.39
C HIS A 199 4.26 25.40 12.27
N ALA A 200 5.32 24.60 12.46
CA ALA A 200 6.29 24.32 11.40
C ALA A 200 5.64 23.61 10.20
N LEU A 201 4.64 22.76 10.44
CA LEU A 201 3.85 22.11 9.40
C LEU A 201 2.80 23.09 8.83
N GLN A 202 2.13 23.87 9.67
CA GLN A 202 1.13 24.86 9.23
C GLN A 202 1.74 25.93 8.31
N GLN A 203 2.96 26.38 8.59
CA GLN A 203 3.71 27.31 7.72
C GLN A 203 3.95 26.74 6.32
N LYS A 204 3.92 25.41 6.17
CA LYS A 204 4.00 24.70 4.88
C LYS A 204 2.63 24.35 4.30
N ASP A 205 1.54 24.85 4.88
CA ASP A 205 0.15 24.54 4.54
C ASP A 205 -0.21 23.05 4.80
N ILE A 206 0.25 22.52 5.94
CA ILE A 206 0.01 21.14 6.36
C ILE A 206 -0.66 21.17 7.74
N HIS A 207 -1.94 20.81 7.76
CA HIS A 207 -2.85 21.00 8.91
C HIS A 207 -3.27 19.68 9.58
N ILE A 208 -2.47 18.62 9.41
CA ILE A 208 -2.82 17.26 9.88
C ILE A 208 -2.79 17.14 11.42
N TRP A 209 -2.08 18.03 12.11
CA TRP A 209 -1.96 18.05 13.58
C TRP A 209 -2.82 19.12 14.25
N ASP A 210 -3.54 19.96 13.49
CA ASP A 210 -4.30 21.10 14.03
C ASP A 210 -5.32 20.69 15.07
N GLY A 211 -6.05 19.60 14.82
CA GLY A 211 -7.05 19.09 15.75
C GLY A 211 -6.44 18.67 17.09
N ASN A 212 -5.23 18.10 17.09
CA ASN A 212 -4.52 17.66 18.29
C ASN A 212 -3.69 18.76 18.95
N GLY A 213 -3.39 19.84 18.21
CA GLY A 213 -2.70 21.03 18.73
C GLY A 213 -3.65 22.14 19.18
N SER A 214 -4.98 21.96 19.04
CA SER A 214 -5.98 22.97 19.37
C SER A 214 -6.08 23.23 20.88
N ARG A 215 -6.51 24.44 21.26
CA ARG A 215 -6.71 24.79 22.68
C ARG A 215 -7.70 23.84 23.36
N GLU A 216 -8.81 23.55 22.69
CA GLU A 216 -9.86 22.65 23.17
C GLU A 216 -9.31 21.24 23.44
N TYR A 217 -8.50 20.71 22.52
CA TYR A 217 -7.91 19.38 22.68
C TYR A 217 -6.91 19.37 23.83
N LEU A 218 -5.98 20.32 23.87
CA LEU A 218 -4.98 20.41 24.93
C LEU A 218 -5.64 20.54 26.32
N ASP A 219 -6.70 21.34 26.45
CA ASP A 219 -7.45 21.48 27.70
C ASP A 219 -8.17 20.18 28.09
N SER A 220 -8.74 19.46 27.12
CA SER A 220 -9.37 18.14 27.36
C SER A 220 -8.37 17.09 27.87
N ARG A 221 -7.08 17.29 27.61
CA ARG A 221 -5.97 16.45 28.06
C ARG A 221 -5.33 16.93 29.37
N GLY A 222 -5.81 18.04 29.95
CA GLY A 222 -5.23 18.62 31.16
C GLY A 222 -3.89 19.31 30.91
N LEU A 223 -3.67 19.81 29.69
CA LEU A 223 -2.43 20.46 29.26
C LEU A 223 -2.64 21.97 29.07
N GLN A 224 -3.28 22.62 30.05
CA GLN A 224 -3.65 24.04 29.95
C GLN A 224 -2.43 24.98 29.85
N SER A 225 -1.28 24.56 30.38
CA SER A 225 -0.04 25.34 30.32
C SER A 225 0.69 25.23 28.97
N ARG A 226 0.32 24.29 28.10
CA ARG A 226 0.95 24.16 26.77
C ARG A 226 0.44 25.24 25.82
N GLU A 227 1.33 25.77 24.99
CA GLU A 227 0.95 26.66 23.89
C GLU A 227 0.12 25.90 22.84
N VAL A 228 -0.76 26.60 22.11
CA VAL A 228 -1.42 26.02 20.93
C VAL A 228 -0.34 25.57 19.94
N GLY A 229 -0.48 24.38 19.38
CA GLY A 229 0.52 23.81 18.48
C GLY A 229 1.71 23.11 19.17
N ASP A 230 1.87 23.22 20.48
CA ASP A 230 2.84 22.40 21.26
C ASP A 230 2.24 21.01 21.50
N LEU A 231 2.69 20.05 20.69
CA LEU A 231 2.19 18.67 20.75
C LEU A 231 2.81 17.86 21.91
N GLY A 232 3.77 18.42 22.62
CA GLY A 232 4.56 17.74 23.65
C GLY A 232 5.60 16.78 23.11
N PRO A 233 6.17 15.92 23.98
CA PRO A 233 7.27 15.02 23.64
C PRO A 233 6.82 13.83 22.78
N VAL A 234 6.22 14.11 21.62
CA VAL A 234 5.72 13.12 20.65
C VAL A 234 6.85 12.52 19.82
N TYR A 235 6.51 11.75 18.78
CA TYR A 235 7.39 11.01 17.85
C TYR A 235 8.81 11.50 17.73
N GLY A 236 9.03 12.62 17.04
CA GLY A 236 10.37 13.09 16.71
C GLY A 236 11.19 13.34 17.96
N PHE A 237 10.58 13.96 18.97
CA PHE A 237 11.21 14.14 20.26
C PHE A 237 11.65 12.81 20.87
N GLN A 238 10.79 11.79 20.88
CA GLN A 238 11.20 10.47 21.37
C GLN A 238 12.26 9.82 20.49
N TRP A 239 12.27 10.06 19.18
CA TRP A 239 13.28 9.51 18.27
C TRP A 239 14.67 10.10 18.50
N ARG A 240 14.74 11.41 18.80
CA ARG A 240 16.00 12.16 18.90
C ARG A 240 16.44 12.44 20.34
N HIS A 241 15.51 12.42 21.28
CA HIS A 241 15.67 12.87 22.66
C HIS A 241 14.97 11.95 23.68
N PHE A 242 14.98 10.63 23.45
CA PHE A 242 14.25 9.68 24.30
C PHE A 242 14.66 9.82 25.78
N GLY A 243 13.69 10.04 26.66
CA GLY A 243 13.91 10.21 28.10
C GLY A 243 14.46 11.58 28.52
N ALA A 244 14.62 12.54 27.59
CA ALA A 244 14.88 13.92 27.95
C ALA A 244 13.64 14.54 28.61
N LYS A 245 13.85 15.44 29.57
CA LYS A 245 12.76 16.16 30.22
C LYS A 245 12.20 17.22 29.27
N TYR A 246 10.97 17.05 28.81
CA TYR A 246 10.30 18.05 28.00
C TYR A 246 10.01 19.33 28.80
N THR A 247 10.11 20.47 28.13
CA THR A 247 9.75 21.79 28.66
C THR A 247 8.68 22.42 27.77
N ASP A 248 9.07 22.89 26.60
CA ASP A 248 8.18 23.40 25.55
C ASP A 248 8.74 23.11 24.15
N MET A 249 7.97 23.45 23.13
CA MET A 249 8.34 23.26 21.72
C MET A 249 9.42 24.22 21.18
N HIS A 250 9.90 25.17 21.99
CA HIS A 250 10.89 26.19 21.61
C HIS A 250 12.28 25.91 22.18
N ALA A 251 12.38 25.03 23.18
CA ALA A 251 13.64 24.67 23.81
C ALA A 251 14.60 23.90 22.88
N ASP A 252 15.89 24.08 23.11
CA ASP A 252 16.95 23.29 22.46
C ASP A 252 17.22 22.00 23.24
N TYR A 253 16.88 20.86 22.64
CA TYR A 253 17.09 19.54 23.21
C TYR A 253 18.37 18.85 22.72
N THR A 254 19.23 19.55 21.97
CA THR A 254 20.47 18.99 21.43
C THR A 254 21.33 18.34 22.53
N GLY A 255 21.69 17.06 22.33
CA GLY A 255 22.50 16.28 23.27
C GLY A 255 21.75 15.80 24.51
N GLN A 256 20.44 16.06 24.63
CA GLN A 256 19.61 15.57 25.72
C GLN A 256 18.93 14.25 25.35
N GLY A 257 18.79 13.34 26.33
CA GLY A 257 18.17 12.04 26.12
C GLY A 257 19.00 11.09 25.26
N VAL A 258 18.34 10.10 24.66
CA VAL A 258 18.96 9.14 23.72
C VAL A 258 18.49 9.45 22.30
N ASP A 259 19.43 9.75 21.40
CA ASP A 259 19.17 9.84 19.95
C ASP A 259 19.12 8.43 19.35
N GLN A 260 17.94 7.83 19.43
CA GLN A 260 17.69 6.48 18.92
C GLN A 260 17.85 6.39 17.40
N LEU A 261 17.51 7.45 16.66
CA LEU A 261 17.65 7.44 15.20
C LEU A 261 19.14 7.43 14.79
N ALA A 262 19.96 8.24 15.47
CA ALA A 262 21.41 8.19 15.28
C ALA A 262 22.00 6.83 15.67
N GLU A 263 21.54 6.21 16.77
CA GLU A 263 21.97 4.87 17.18
C GLU A 263 21.58 3.79 16.16
N VAL A 264 20.37 3.86 15.60
CA VAL A 264 19.90 2.97 14.52
C VAL A 264 20.80 3.08 13.30
N ILE A 265 21.07 4.30 12.82
CA ILE A 265 21.94 4.55 11.66
C ILE A 265 23.35 4.05 11.94
N HIS A 266 23.89 4.30 13.14
CA HIS A 266 25.19 3.80 13.55
C HIS A 266 25.26 2.28 13.49
N LYS A 267 24.30 1.57 14.12
CA LYS A 267 24.24 0.11 14.12
C LYS A 267 24.12 -0.46 12.71
N LEU A 268 23.30 0.15 11.85
CA LEU A 268 23.16 -0.30 10.46
C LEU A 268 24.48 -0.17 9.67
N ARG A 269 25.29 0.86 9.95
CA ARG A 269 26.61 1.04 9.33
C ARG A 269 27.67 0.10 9.90
N THR A 270 27.66 -0.19 11.20
CA THR A 270 28.77 -0.89 11.89
C THR A 270 28.49 -2.34 12.25
N ASN A 271 27.23 -2.70 12.49
CA ASN A 271 26.79 -4.06 12.85
C ASN A 271 25.37 -4.34 12.29
N PRO A 272 25.19 -4.40 10.96
CA PRO A 272 23.87 -4.56 10.33
C PRO A 272 23.14 -5.86 10.70
N SER A 273 23.85 -6.87 11.22
CA SER A 273 23.27 -8.12 11.72
C SER A 273 22.72 -8.03 13.15
N ASP A 274 22.86 -6.89 13.82
CA ASP A 274 22.31 -6.69 15.16
C ASP A 274 20.79 -6.88 15.15
N ARG A 275 20.27 -7.58 16.17
CA ARG A 275 18.84 -7.86 16.31
C ARG A 275 18.11 -6.83 17.19
N ARG A 276 18.81 -5.75 17.61
CA ARG A 276 18.36 -4.68 18.50
C ARG A 276 18.36 -3.32 17.82
N ILE A 277 18.14 -3.30 16.51
CA ILE A 277 18.01 -2.07 15.72
C ILE A 277 16.54 -1.63 15.79
N VAL A 278 16.18 -0.96 16.87
CA VAL A 278 14.80 -0.58 17.23
C VAL A 278 14.73 0.92 17.46
N LEU A 279 13.62 1.53 17.03
CA LEU A 279 13.29 2.94 17.25
C LEU A 279 11.91 3.01 17.93
N SER A 280 11.85 3.60 19.14
CA SER A 280 10.63 3.65 19.95
C SER A 280 10.15 5.07 20.20
N ALA A 281 8.86 5.32 20.00
CA ALA A 281 8.14 6.48 20.49
C ALA A 281 7.30 6.18 21.76
N TRP A 282 7.33 4.93 22.25
CA TRP A 282 6.59 4.55 23.45
C TRP A 282 7.43 4.78 24.71
N ASN A 283 7.23 5.94 25.36
CA ASN A 283 7.80 6.25 26.67
C ASN A 283 6.69 6.31 27.74
N PRO A 284 6.53 5.28 28.59
CA PRO A 284 5.51 5.26 29.65
C PRO A 284 5.56 6.47 30.61
N ALA A 285 6.73 7.06 30.83
CA ALA A 285 6.89 8.19 31.74
C ALA A 285 6.27 9.49 31.18
N ASP A 286 6.16 9.60 29.86
CA ASP A 286 5.75 10.82 29.17
C ASP A 286 4.34 10.68 28.53
N LEU A 287 3.64 9.54 28.67
CA LEU A 287 2.37 9.28 27.97
C LEU A 287 1.25 10.28 28.33
N ASN A 288 1.26 10.81 29.54
CA ASN A 288 0.34 11.86 29.99
C ASN A 288 0.64 13.23 29.34
N GLU A 289 1.78 13.35 28.65
CA GLU A 289 2.25 14.56 27.98
C GLU A 289 2.13 14.49 26.45
N MET A 290 1.75 13.34 25.88
CA MET A 290 1.82 13.07 24.44
C MET A 290 0.47 12.92 23.72
N ALA A 291 0.56 13.05 22.39
CA ALA A 291 -0.52 12.75 21.45
C ALA A 291 -0.58 11.29 20.92
N LEU A 292 0.49 10.54 20.49
CA LEU A 292 0.38 9.09 20.07
C LEU A 292 1.69 8.33 19.60
N HIS A 293 1.56 7.17 18.87
CA HIS A 293 2.43 6.05 18.28
C HIS A 293 3.51 5.29 19.13
N MET A 294 3.92 4.07 18.67
CA MET A 294 4.72 3.07 19.44
C MET A 294 6.17 2.78 19.00
N PHE A 295 6.47 1.89 18.04
CA PHE A 295 7.86 1.54 17.70
C PHE A 295 8.03 0.87 16.31
N CYS A 296 9.25 0.86 15.78
CA CYS A 296 9.65 0.05 14.63
C CYS A 296 11.01 -0.65 14.84
N GLN A 297 11.25 -1.72 14.09
CA GLN A 297 12.48 -2.50 14.07
C GLN A 297 13.01 -2.61 12.64
N PHE A 298 14.32 -2.47 12.49
CA PHE A 298 15.02 -2.65 11.23
C PHE A 298 15.70 -4.03 11.17
N TYR A 299 15.80 -4.55 9.96
CA TYR A 299 16.40 -5.85 9.68
C TYR A 299 17.19 -5.80 8.38
N VAL A 300 18.43 -6.31 8.39
CA VAL A 300 19.27 -6.39 7.19
C VAL A 300 19.49 -7.84 6.80
N ALA A 301 19.20 -8.16 5.54
CA ALA A 301 19.55 -9.43 4.93
C ALA A 301 19.82 -9.25 3.44
N ASN A 302 20.80 -9.99 2.90
CA ASN A 302 21.15 -9.95 1.47
C ASN A 302 21.45 -8.54 0.93
N GLY A 303 21.98 -7.64 1.77
CA GLY A 303 22.24 -6.24 1.41
C GLY A 303 20.99 -5.36 1.32
N GLU A 304 19.83 -5.87 1.77
CA GLU A 304 18.56 -5.15 1.80
C GLU A 304 18.15 -4.79 3.23
N LEU A 305 17.62 -3.57 3.42
CA LEU A 305 17.04 -3.07 4.65
C LEU A 305 15.51 -3.20 4.62
N SER A 306 14.96 -3.93 5.57
CA SER A 306 13.52 -3.99 5.83
C SER A 306 13.17 -3.31 7.15
N CYS A 307 11.94 -2.81 7.27
CA CYS A 307 11.40 -2.19 8.48
C CYS A 307 10.08 -2.85 8.86
N GLN A 308 9.96 -3.28 10.12
CA GLN A 308 8.69 -3.69 10.71
C GLN A 308 8.22 -2.64 11.71
N MET A 309 7.07 -2.04 11.47
CA MET A 309 6.46 -1.07 12.40
C MET A 309 5.27 -1.71 13.11
N TYR A 310 5.17 -1.50 14.42
CA TYR A 310 3.99 -1.87 15.20
C TYR A 310 3.14 -0.63 15.51
N GLN A 311 1.90 -0.63 15.02
CA GLN A 311 0.91 0.41 15.28
C GLN A 311 -0.14 -0.11 16.26
N ARG A 312 -0.19 0.45 17.49
CA ARG A 312 -1.14 -0.01 18.53
C ARG A 312 -2.61 0.18 18.16
N SER A 313 -2.91 1.22 17.37
CA SER A 313 -4.26 1.65 17.02
C SER A 313 -4.19 2.32 15.65
N ALA A 314 -5.01 1.83 14.73
CA ALA A 314 -4.88 2.13 13.31
C ALA A 314 -6.24 2.44 12.70
N ASP A 315 -6.49 3.73 12.45
CA ASP A 315 -7.61 4.20 11.64
C ASP A 315 -7.38 3.79 10.18
N MET A 316 -8.12 2.79 9.72
CA MET A 316 -8.03 2.26 8.37
C MET A 316 -8.52 3.24 7.30
N GLY A 317 -9.43 4.15 7.64
CA GLY A 317 -9.98 5.14 6.73
C GLY A 317 -9.01 6.26 6.43
N PHE A 318 -8.37 6.78 7.49
CA PHE A 318 -7.55 7.99 7.42
C PHE A 318 -6.06 7.73 7.63
N GLY A 319 -5.66 7.20 8.79
CA GLY A 319 -4.27 7.11 9.23
C GLY A 319 -3.43 6.08 8.47
N VAL A 320 -3.95 4.85 8.29
CA VAL A 320 -3.17 3.73 7.75
C VAL A 320 -2.54 3.99 6.37
N PRO A 321 -3.25 4.57 5.37
CA PRO A 321 -2.63 4.96 4.11
C PRO A 321 -1.43 5.92 4.27
N PHE A 322 -1.52 6.83 5.25
CA PHE A 322 -0.45 7.78 5.57
C PHE A 322 0.73 7.07 6.26
N ASN A 323 0.44 6.18 7.22
CA ASN A 323 1.45 5.43 7.96
C ASN A 323 2.24 4.46 7.06
N ILE A 324 1.57 3.81 6.09
CA ILE A 324 2.24 2.94 5.11
C ILE A 324 3.27 3.74 4.30
N ALA A 325 2.87 4.87 3.74
CA ALA A 325 3.75 5.71 2.94
C ALA A 325 4.89 6.32 3.78
N SER A 326 4.61 6.76 5.01
CA SER A 326 5.58 7.38 5.92
C SER A 326 6.71 6.41 6.30
N TYR A 327 6.40 5.21 6.78
CA TYR A 327 7.44 4.25 7.16
C TYR A 327 8.12 3.59 5.96
N ALA A 328 7.43 3.46 4.82
CA ALA A 328 8.08 3.10 3.56
C ALA A 328 9.12 4.15 3.13
N LEU A 329 8.81 5.43 3.28
CA LEU A 329 9.74 6.54 3.03
C LEU A 329 10.92 6.48 4.02
N LEU A 330 10.65 6.39 5.33
CA LEU A 330 11.71 6.27 6.35
C LEU A 330 12.69 5.13 6.04
N THR A 331 12.16 3.95 5.69
CA THR A 331 12.98 2.78 5.34
C THR A 331 13.90 3.08 4.16
N ARG A 332 13.41 3.80 3.14
CA ARG A 332 14.22 4.21 1.99
C ARG A 332 15.30 5.23 2.35
N LEU A 333 14.97 6.24 3.15
CA LEU A 333 15.94 7.26 3.58
C LEU A 333 17.05 6.63 4.42
N VAL A 334 16.68 5.79 5.39
CA VAL A 334 17.65 5.05 6.22
C VAL A 334 18.51 4.14 5.35
N ALA A 335 17.91 3.38 4.41
CA ALA A 335 18.67 2.51 3.51
C ALA A 335 19.70 3.32 2.70
N GLN A 336 19.30 4.48 2.16
CA GLN A 336 20.18 5.33 1.35
C GLN A 336 21.38 5.86 2.16
N VAL A 337 21.15 6.42 3.35
CA VAL A 337 22.25 7.01 4.16
C VAL A 337 23.19 5.96 4.76
N VAL A 338 22.81 4.69 4.78
CA VAL A 338 23.68 3.58 5.23
C VAL A 338 24.19 2.70 4.08
N GLY A 339 23.89 3.07 2.83
CA GLY A 339 24.38 2.35 1.64
C GLY A 339 23.74 0.98 1.41
N LEU A 340 22.53 0.74 1.92
CA LEU A 340 21.76 -0.50 1.72
C LEU A 340 20.66 -0.31 0.68
N LYS A 341 20.16 -1.42 0.14
CA LYS A 341 18.99 -1.41 -0.76
C LYS A 341 17.69 -1.45 0.05
N PRO A 342 16.62 -0.73 -0.33
CA PRO A 342 15.31 -0.90 0.30
C PRO A 342 14.74 -2.29 0.02
N GLY A 343 14.35 -3.02 1.07
CA GLY A 343 13.75 -4.34 1.03
C GLY A 343 12.23 -4.28 1.16
N GLU A 344 11.71 -4.46 2.37
CA GLU A 344 10.27 -4.51 2.65
C GLU A 344 9.86 -3.60 3.81
N PHE A 345 8.66 -3.05 3.72
CA PHE A 345 7.95 -2.46 4.86
C PHE A 345 6.87 -3.44 5.35
N ILE A 346 6.91 -3.77 6.64
CA ILE A 346 5.96 -4.65 7.32
C ILE A 346 5.18 -3.83 8.33
N HIS A 347 3.86 -3.78 8.17
CA HIS A 347 2.97 -3.07 9.06
C HIS A 347 2.23 -4.06 9.95
N VAL A 348 2.59 -4.12 11.23
CA VAL A 348 1.91 -4.90 12.26
C VAL A 348 0.96 -3.98 13.02
N ILE A 349 -0.30 -4.38 13.16
CA ILE A 349 -1.35 -3.56 13.77
C ILE A 349 -1.95 -4.29 14.96
N GLY A 350 -2.10 -3.57 16.08
CA GLY A 350 -2.90 -3.98 17.23
C GLY A 350 -4.39 -3.81 16.93
N ASP A 351 -4.98 -2.69 17.33
CA ASP A 351 -6.39 -2.37 17.08
C ASP A 351 -6.58 -1.75 15.68
N ALA A 352 -6.95 -2.59 14.71
CA ALA A 352 -7.29 -2.16 13.35
C ALA A 352 -8.78 -1.84 13.28
N HIS A 353 -9.12 -0.57 13.02
CA HIS A 353 -10.51 -0.12 13.12
C HIS A 353 -10.96 0.82 12.00
N ILE A 354 -12.27 0.84 11.81
CA ILE A 354 -13.00 1.75 10.93
C ILE A 354 -13.97 2.53 11.82
N TYR A 355 -13.89 3.86 11.78
CA TYR A 355 -14.92 4.69 12.41
C TYR A 355 -16.25 4.52 11.68
N LEU A 356 -17.37 4.52 12.43
CA LEU A 356 -18.70 4.28 11.84
C LEU A 356 -19.06 5.33 10.77
N ASN A 357 -18.58 6.56 10.91
CA ASN A 357 -18.74 7.63 9.91
C ASN A 357 -17.87 7.46 8.64
N HIS A 358 -17.00 6.44 8.58
CA HIS A 358 -16.16 6.12 7.43
C HIS A 358 -16.63 4.88 6.66
N GLU A 359 -17.65 4.16 7.13
CA GLU A 359 -18.15 2.94 6.49
C GLU A 359 -18.53 3.16 5.02
N GLU A 360 -19.42 4.11 4.73
CA GLU A 360 -19.86 4.41 3.36
C GLU A 360 -18.69 4.88 2.46
N PRO A 361 -17.83 5.84 2.88
CA PRO A 361 -16.60 6.19 2.16
C PRO A 361 -15.72 4.99 1.81
N LEU A 362 -15.54 4.05 2.74
CA LEU A 362 -14.70 2.87 2.55
C LEU A 362 -15.36 1.81 1.67
N ILE A 363 -16.68 1.60 1.77
CA ILE A 363 -17.43 0.74 0.84
C ILE A 363 -17.27 1.27 -0.59
N LYS A 364 -17.35 2.60 -0.79
CA LYS A 364 -17.08 3.23 -2.08
C LYS A 364 -15.64 2.97 -2.54
N GLN A 365 -14.65 3.07 -1.65
CA GLN A 365 -13.25 2.76 -1.97
C GLN A 365 -13.08 1.30 -2.42
N LEU A 366 -13.76 0.34 -1.77
CA LEU A 366 -13.70 -1.09 -2.09
C LEU A 366 -14.23 -1.46 -3.47
N THR A 367 -14.99 -0.58 -4.13
CA THR A 367 -15.44 -0.76 -5.53
C THR A 367 -14.35 -0.44 -6.57
N ARG A 368 -13.24 0.19 -6.14
CA ARG A 368 -12.16 0.62 -7.03
C ARG A 368 -11.09 -0.45 -7.14
N THR A 369 -10.76 -0.82 -8.38
CA THR A 369 -9.60 -1.68 -8.65
C THR A 369 -8.31 -0.89 -8.39
N PRO A 370 -7.35 -1.43 -7.60
CA PRO A 370 -6.02 -0.86 -7.48
C PRO A 370 -5.37 -0.64 -8.85
N ARG A 371 -4.68 0.49 -8.99
CA ARG A 371 -3.75 0.75 -10.10
C ARG A 371 -2.33 0.41 -9.63
N PRO A 372 -1.36 0.24 -10.54
CA PRO A 372 0.02 0.01 -10.15
C PRO A 372 0.50 1.08 -9.17
N PHE A 373 1.21 0.66 -8.13
CA PHE A 373 1.91 1.60 -7.25
C PHE A 373 2.88 2.48 -8.04
N PRO A 374 3.07 3.74 -7.61
CA PRO A 374 4.08 4.60 -8.20
C PRO A 374 5.49 4.15 -7.82
N THR A 375 6.46 4.80 -8.43
CA THR A 375 7.87 4.70 -8.05
C THR A 375 8.31 5.96 -7.30
N LEU A 376 9.13 5.81 -6.27
CA LEU A 376 9.74 6.93 -5.55
C LEU A 376 11.24 6.99 -5.85
N HIS A 377 11.66 8.13 -6.40
CA HIS A 377 13.07 8.49 -6.58
C HIS A 377 13.45 9.49 -5.49
N VAL A 378 14.56 9.21 -4.82
CA VAL A 378 15.15 10.07 -3.80
C VAL A 378 16.44 10.64 -4.37
N ASN A 379 16.75 11.91 -4.10
CA ASN A 379 17.97 12.57 -4.58
C ASN A 379 19.21 11.72 -4.23
N PRO A 380 19.95 11.19 -5.22
CA PRO A 380 21.06 10.28 -4.98
C PRO A 380 22.28 10.95 -4.34
N GLU A 381 22.36 12.29 -4.34
CA GLU A 381 23.48 13.03 -3.73
C GLU A 381 23.36 13.11 -2.20
N LYS A 382 22.16 12.89 -1.65
CA LYS A 382 21.88 12.95 -0.20
C LYS A 382 22.27 11.64 0.48
N ILE A 383 23.56 11.49 0.81
CA ILE A 383 24.09 10.25 1.43
C ILE A 383 24.73 10.46 2.81
N ALA A 384 24.99 11.71 3.20
CA ALA A 384 25.80 12.02 4.39
C ALA A 384 24.99 11.84 5.68
N SER A 385 23.91 12.60 5.83
CA SER A 385 23.00 12.54 6.98
C SER A 385 21.55 12.33 6.59
N ILE A 386 20.78 11.70 7.48
CA ILE A 386 19.32 11.63 7.36
C ILE A 386 18.67 13.01 7.56
N ASP A 387 19.36 13.94 8.22
CA ASP A 387 18.90 15.29 8.48
C ASP A 387 18.98 16.21 7.24
N ASP A 388 19.69 15.78 6.19
CA ASP A 388 19.94 16.61 5.00
C ASP A 388 18.76 16.65 4.02
N PHE A 389 17.77 15.75 4.18
CA PHE A 389 16.66 15.62 3.24
C PHE A 389 15.66 16.78 3.36
N THR A 390 15.23 17.26 2.20
CA THR A 390 14.15 18.24 2.01
C THR A 390 13.04 17.63 1.15
N PHE A 391 11.87 18.28 1.07
CA PHE A 391 10.77 17.74 0.26
C PHE A 391 11.13 17.67 -1.24
N GLU A 392 11.94 18.61 -1.70
CA GLU A 392 12.43 18.73 -3.08
C GLU A 392 13.34 17.56 -3.49
N ASP A 393 13.88 16.82 -2.51
CA ASP A 393 14.69 15.63 -2.77
C ASP A 393 13.86 14.40 -3.14
N PHE A 394 12.52 14.52 -3.19
CA PHE A 394 11.62 13.40 -3.47
C PHE A 394 10.80 13.59 -4.74
N GLU A 395 10.88 12.59 -5.63
CA GLU A 395 10.09 12.55 -6.86
C GLU A 395 9.24 11.28 -6.93
N VAL A 396 7.92 11.45 -6.86
CA VAL A 396 6.96 10.36 -7.07
C VAL A 396 6.56 10.32 -8.54
N ARG A 397 6.98 9.27 -9.25
CA ARG A 397 6.66 9.06 -10.67
C ARG A 397 5.52 8.06 -10.85
N ASN A 398 4.72 8.26 -11.91
CA ASN A 398 3.63 7.37 -12.32
C ASN A 398 2.51 7.20 -11.28
N TYR A 399 2.28 8.19 -10.42
CA TYR A 399 1.18 8.14 -9.44
C TYR A 399 -0.14 8.56 -10.06
N HIS A 400 -0.92 7.57 -10.48
CA HIS A 400 -2.24 7.76 -11.08
C HIS A 400 -3.35 7.22 -10.17
N PRO A 401 -3.61 7.79 -8.97
CA PRO A 401 -4.64 7.27 -8.09
C PRO A 401 -6.05 7.59 -8.63
N HIS A 402 -7.04 6.88 -8.10
CA HIS A 402 -8.43 7.29 -8.17
C HIS A 402 -8.63 8.61 -7.40
N GLY A 403 -9.76 9.29 -7.67
CA GLY A 403 -10.09 10.56 -7.02
C GLY A 403 -10.14 10.47 -5.49
N ALA A 404 -9.97 11.61 -4.81
CA ALA A 404 -10.05 11.67 -3.36
C ALA A 404 -11.42 11.16 -2.84
N ILE A 405 -11.41 10.61 -1.63
CA ILE A 405 -12.61 10.26 -0.88
C ILE A 405 -12.56 11.07 0.40
N LYS A 406 -13.55 11.94 0.59
CA LYS A 406 -13.65 12.79 1.78
C LYS A 406 -14.05 11.92 2.97
N MET A 407 -13.26 11.99 4.03
CA MET A 407 -13.52 11.39 5.34
C MET A 407 -13.18 12.44 6.39
N THR A 408 -14.03 12.59 7.40
CA THR A 408 -13.82 13.55 8.49
C THR A 408 -13.02 12.88 9.59
N MET A 409 -11.94 13.52 10.05
CA MET A 409 -11.17 13.01 11.19
C MET A 409 -12.04 13.03 12.46
N SER A 410 -12.02 11.93 13.21
CA SER A 410 -12.67 11.84 14.52
C SER A 410 -11.70 12.34 15.58
N VAL A 411 -12.03 13.46 16.25
CA VAL A 411 -11.16 14.12 17.25
C VAL A 411 -11.47 13.64 18.65
#